data_AF-A0A2C9KTS1-F1
#
_entry.id   AF-A0A2C9KTS1-F1
#
_cell.length_a   1.000
_cell.length_b   1.000
_cell.length_c   1.000
_cell.angle_alpha   90.00
_cell.angle_beta   90.00
_cell.angle_gamma   90.00
#
_symmetry.space_group_name_H-M   'P 1'
#
loop_
_entity.id
_entity.type
_entity.pdbx_description
1 polymer ?
#
loop_
_entity_poly.entity_id
_entity_poly.type
_entity_poly.pdbx_seq_one_letter_code
_entity_poly.pdbx_strand_id
1 'polypeptide(L)'
;VIKTASPIFLLLTCLGATLMCSSVFVMYGEVTSFTCTLQIWPFNLGFVIMYGALLLKTWRISVIFKSGGATKRINLPDKALLQRMIPLVIVFTGYLSVWTALDPPYAYTVKTSSGLKFFTCSMTWWKYALYG
;
A
#
# COMPACT_ATOMS: atom_id res chain seq x y z
N VAL A 1 16.28 16.37 -17.22
CA VAL A 1 16.02 16.12 -15.79
C VAL A 1 15.36 14.75 -15.54
N ILE A 2 14.30 14.37 -16.26
CA ILE A 2 13.57 13.09 -16.06
C ILE A 2 14.42 11.84 -16.40
N LYS A 3 15.33 11.91 -17.39
CA LYS A 3 16.23 10.79 -17.76
C LYS A 3 17.31 10.46 -16.71
N THR A 4 17.52 11.32 -15.71
CA THR A 4 18.56 11.11 -14.69
C THR A 4 18.04 10.29 -13.50
N ALA A 5 16.74 10.33 -13.25
CA ALA A 5 16.06 9.46 -12.30
C ALA A 5 15.65 8.16 -13.03
N SER A 6 15.77 6.99 -12.38
CA SER A 6 15.26 5.75 -13.00
C SER A 6 13.73 5.88 -13.11
N PRO A 7 13.16 5.91 -14.33
CA PRO A 7 11.76 6.24 -14.57
C PRO A 7 10.80 5.19 -14.00
N ILE A 8 11.27 3.95 -13.85
CA ILE A 8 10.49 2.85 -13.26
C ILE A 8 10.06 3.17 -11.82
N PHE A 9 10.94 3.70 -10.97
CA PHE A 9 10.59 3.99 -9.57
C PHE A 9 9.56 5.09 -9.47
N LEU A 10 9.72 6.12 -10.31
CA LEU A 10 8.81 7.25 -10.32
C LEU A 10 7.42 6.83 -10.82
N LEU A 11 7.36 5.95 -11.82
CA LEU A 11 6.11 5.33 -12.28
C LEU A 11 5.47 4.49 -11.17
N LEU A 12 6.24 3.67 -10.45
CA LEU A 12 5.70 2.82 -9.39
C LEU A 12 5.15 3.62 -8.22
N THR A 13 5.84 4.68 -7.81
CA THR A 13 5.36 5.62 -6.80
C THR A 13 4.09 6.33 -7.27
N CYS A 14 4.03 6.75 -8.53
CA CYS A 14 2.83 7.37 -9.10
C CYS A 14 1.65 6.38 -9.13
N LEU A 15 1.88 5.13 -9.53
CA LEU A 15 0.87 4.06 -9.50
C LEU A 15 0.38 3.77 -8.08
N GLY A 16 1.27 3.74 -7.09
CA GLY A 16 0.89 3.62 -5.68
C GLY A 16 0.02 4.78 -5.23
N ALA A 17 0.38 6.02 -5.60
CA ALA A 17 -0.38 7.21 -5.26
C ALA A 17 -1.76 7.24 -5.94
N THR A 18 -1.87 6.88 -7.21
CA THR A 18 -3.19 6.83 -7.90
C THR A 18 -4.10 5.77 -7.30
N LEU A 19 -3.58 4.61 -6.89
CA LEU A 19 -4.33 3.58 -6.15
C LEU A 19 -4.78 4.05 -4.77
N MET A 20 -3.94 4.80 -4.04
CA MET A 20 -4.36 5.38 -2.76
C MET A 20 -5.46 6.44 -2.99
N CYS A 21 -5.32 7.30 -4.00
CA CYS A 21 -6.35 8.28 -4.33
C CYS A 21 -7.68 7.62 -4.71
N SER A 22 -7.66 6.51 -5.46
CA SER A 22 -8.90 5.80 -5.83
C SER A 22 -9.64 5.26 -4.60
N SER A 23 -8.91 4.85 -3.54
CA SER A 23 -9.54 4.43 -2.28
C SER A 23 -10.35 5.54 -1.58
N VAL A 24 -9.94 6.80 -1.74
CA VAL A 24 -10.66 7.96 -1.17
C VAL A 24 -11.98 8.18 -1.90
N PHE A 25 -12.01 7.96 -3.22
CA PHE A 25 -13.26 8.02 -3.97
C PHE A 25 -14.25 6.94 -3.53
N VAL A 26 -13.76 5.73 -3.20
CA VAL A 26 -14.61 4.64 -2.68
C VAL A 26 -15.22 5.00 -1.32
N MET A 27 -14.48 5.71 -0.46
CA MET A 27 -14.97 6.16 0.85
C MET A 27 -16.15 7.15 0.76
N TYR A 28 -16.25 7.90 -0.34
CA TYR A 28 -17.37 8.82 -0.58
C TYR A 28 -18.67 8.10 -1.01
N GLY A 29 -18.59 6.82 -1.41
CA GLY A 29 -19.74 6.01 -1.78
C GLY A 29 -20.59 5.57 -0.59
N GLU A 30 -21.73 4.94 -0.86
CA GLU A 30 -22.60 4.39 0.18
C GLU A 30 -21.88 3.30 1.01
N VAL A 31 -22.06 3.36 2.33
CA VAL A 31 -21.40 2.44 3.28
C VAL A 31 -22.09 1.08 3.26
N THR A 32 -21.61 0.22 2.36
CA THR A 32 -22.01 -1.19 2.25
C THR A 32 -20.86 -2.11 2.65
N SER A 33 -21.13 -3.38 2.93
CA SER A 33 -20.08 -4.39 3.21
C SER A 33 -19.06 -4.52 2.06
N PHE A 34 -19.51 -4.32 0.81
CA PHE A 34 -18.63 -4.27 -0.35
C PHE A 34 -17.71 -3.04 -0.33
N THR A 35 -18.26 -1.85 -0.07
CA THR A 35 -17.48 -0.61 0.05
C THR A 35 -16.44 -0.71 1.18
N CYS A 36 -16.81 -1.33 2.31
CA CYS A 36 -15.89 -1.57 3.42
C CYS A 36 -14.68 -2.43 3.03
N THR A 37 -14.91 -3.49 2.24
CA THR A 37 -13.83 -4.35 1.73
C THR A 37 -13.00 -3.59 0.68
N LEU A 38 -13.67 -2.95 -0.28
CA LEU A 38 -13.05 -2.21 -1.37
C LEU A 38 -12.27 -0.98 -0.92
N GLN A 39 -12.49 -0.45 0.27
CA GLN A 39 -11.67 0.64 0.81
C GLN A 39 -10.32 0.13 1.33
N ILE A 40 -10.31 -1.03 1.98
CA ILE A 40 -9.13 -1.60 2.64
C ILE A 40 -8.09 -2.03 1.60
N TRP A 41 -8.52 -2.71 0.53
CA TRP A 41 -7.62 -3.29 -0.46
C TRP A 41 -6.76 -2.28 -1.25
N PRO A 42 -7.33 -1.30 -1.99
CA PRO A 42 -6.57 -0.35 -2.79
C PRO A 42 -5.72 0.58 -1.94
N PHE A 43 -6.18 0.94 -0.74
CA PHE A 43 -5.39 1.74 0.19
C PHE A 43 -4.12 1.02 0.61
N ASN A 44 -4.25 -0.22 1.11
CA ASN A 44 -3.10 -1.00 1.59
C ASN A 44 -2.17 -1.40 0.44
N LEU A 45 -2.72 -1.79 -0.71
CA LEU A 45 -1.92 -2.07 -1.91
C LEU A 45 -1.13 -0.85 -2.39
N GLY A 46 -1.79 0.30 -2.50
CA GLY A 46 -1.14 1.55 -2.90
C GLY A 46 -0.05 1.97 -1.92
N PHE A 47 -0.30 1.84 -0.61
CA PHE A 47 0.68 2.10 0.44
C PHE A 47 1.91 1.19 0.30
N VAL A 48 1.70 -0.12 0.17
CA VAL A 48 2.78 -1.11 0.05
C VAL A 48 3.64 -0.87 -1.21
N ILE A 49 3.01 -0.55 -2.34
CA ILE A 49 3.71 -0.24 -3.60
C ILE A 49 4.53 1.04 -3.44
N MET A 50 3.94 2.09 -2.86
CA MET A 50 4.59 3.38 -2.66
C MET A 50 5.78 3.27 -1.70
N TYR A 51 5.58 2.68 -0.53
CA TYR A 51 6.64 2.47 0.46
C TYR A 51 7.71 1.51 -0.03
N GLY A 52 7.32 0.44 -0.73
CA GLY A 52 8.27 -0.48 -1.36
C GLY A 52 9.17 0.21 -2.38
N ALA A 53 8.61 1.09 -3.22
CA ALA A 53 9.38 1.87 -4.18
C ALA A 53 10.35 2.85 -3.49
N LEU A 54 9.90 3.51 -2.41
CA LEU A 54 10.72 4.41 -1.60
C LEU A 54 11.88 3.66 -0.91
N LEU A 55 11.60 2.51 -0.28
CA LEU A 55 12.61 1.68 0.38
C LEU A 55 13.68 1.19 -0.59
N LEU A 56 13.31 0.83 -1.82
CA LEU A 56 14.29 0.44 -2.82
C LEU A 56 15.13 1.62 -3.31
N LYS A 57 14.53 2.81 -3.43
CA LYS A 57 15.26 4.03 -3.75
C LYS A 57 16.28 4.36 -2.65
N THR A 58 15.89 4.28 -1.37
CA THR A 58 16.81 4.51 -0.24
C THR A 58 17.89 3.44 -0.18
N TRP A 59 17.55 2.16 -0.35
CA TRP A 59 18.54 1.08 -0.36
C TRP A 59 19.56 1.23 -1.49
N ARG A 60 19.14 1.60 -2.71
CA ARG A 60 20.06 1.90 -3.82
C ARG A 60 21.03 3.01 -3.43
N ILE A 61 20.55 4.08 -2.79
CA ILE A 61 21.37 5.20 -2.33
C ILE A 61 22.36 4.70 -1.26
N SER A 62 21.91 3.95 -0.26
CA SER A 62 22.77 3.37 0.78
C SER A 62 23.88 2.46 0.20
N VAL A 63 23.56 1.67 -0.82
CA VAL A 63 24.56 0.82 -1.51
C VAL A 63 25.60 1.68 -2.23
N ILE A 64 25.17 2.74 -2.94
CA ILE A 64 26.08 3.65 -3.65
C ILE A 64 27.05 4.32 -2.66
N PHE A 65 26.54 4.89 -1.56
CA PHE A 65 27.35 5.54 -0.53
C PHE A 65 28.29 4.57 0.21
N LYS A 66 27.82 3.34 0.51
CA LYS A 66 28.67 2.29 1.12
C LYS A 66 29.78 1.82 0.17
N SER A 67 29.55 1.87 -1.15
CA SER A 67 30.51 1.44 -2.18
C SER A 67 31.53 2.50 -2.61
N GLY A 68 31.74 3.57 -1.84
CA GLY A 68 32.51 4.79 -2.17
C GLY A 68 34.00 4.63 -2.55
N GLY A 69 34.33 3.77 -3.52
CA GLY A 69 35.68 3.59 -4.05
C GLY A 69 35.85 2.42 -5.03
N ALA A 70 34.91 1.48 -5.14
CA ALA A 70 35.03 0.38 -6.10
C ALA A 70 34.29 0.71 -7.40
N THR A 71 35.04 1.06 -8.43
CA THR A 71 34.68 1.39 -9.83
C THR A 71 33.94 0.28 -10.59
N LYS A 72 33.02 -0.46 -9.95
CA LYS A 72 32.08 -1.34 -10.63
C LYS A 72 30.70 -0.71 -10.48
N ARG A 73 30.30 0.01 -11.53
CA ARG A 73 28.93 0.46 -11.74
C ARG A 73 28.06 -0.79 -11.70
N ILE A 74 27.58 -1.17 -10.52
CA ILE A 74 26.63 -2.27 -10.36
C ILE A 74 25.36 -1.75 -11.02
N ASN A 75 25.24 -2.05 -12.30
CA ASN A 75 24.05 -1.86 -13.08
C ASN A 75 23.05 -2.85 -12.48
N LEU A 76 22.42 -2.42 -11.39
CA LEU A 76 21.47 -3.26 -10.69
C LEU A 76 20.28 -3.39 -11.64
N PRO A 77 20.05 -4.58 -12.22
CA PRO A 77 19.05 -4.73 -13.24
C PRO A 77 17.69 -4.42 -12.61
N ASP A 78 16.88 -3.58 -13.26
CA ASP A 78 15.56 -3.18 -12.76
C ASP A 78 14.67 -4.41 -12.43
N LYS A 79 14.94 -5.54 -13.10
CA LYS A 79 14.33 -6.85 -12.82
C LYS A 79 14.63 -7.40 -11.42
N ALA A 80 15.87 -7.28 -10.93
CA ALA A 80 16.24 -7.77 -9.59
C ALA A 80 15.64 -6.89 -8.48
N LEU A 81 15.45 -5.59 -8.75
CA LEU A 81 14.72 -4.68 -7.87
C LEU A 81 13.25 -5.06 -7.80
N LEU A 82 12.59 -5.26 -8.95
CA LEU A 82 11.20 -5.69 -9.02
C LEU A 82 10.99 -7.03 -8.30
N GLN A 83 11.92 -7.97 -8.49
CA GLN A 83 11.89 -9.29 -7.83
C GLN A 83 11.94 -9.20 -6.30
N ARG A 84 12.53 -8.15 -5.73
CA ARG A 84 12.47 -7.90 -4.27
C ARG A 84 11.18 -7.25 -3.80
N MET A 85 10.47 -6.52 -4.66
CA MET A 85 9.16 -5.94 -4.32
C MET A 85 8.06 -6.98 -4.27
N ILE A 86 8.09 -7.92 -5.22
CA ILE A 86 7.07 -8.97 -5.38
C ILE A 86 6.79 -9.72 -4.06
N PRO A 87 7.77 -10.25 -3.31
CA PRO A 87 7.47 -10.97 -2.07
C PRO A 87 6.83 -10.08 -1.02
N LEU A 88 7.22 -8.80 -0.92
CA LEU A 88 6.64 -7.86 0.03
C LEU A 88 5.16 -7.60 -0.31
N VAL A 89 4.85 -7.39 -1.59
CA VAL A 89 3.47 -7.25 -2.06
C VAL A 89 2.67 -8.53 -1.81
N ILE A 90 3.23 -9.70 -2.09
CA ILE A 90 2.57 -11.00 -1.87
C ILE A 90 2.23 -11.24 -0.41
N VAL A 91 3.15 -10.93 0.52
CA VAL A 91 2.90 -11.10 1.95
C VAL A 91 1.72 -10.22 2.40
N PHE A 92 1.71 -8.96 1.96
CA PHE A 92 0.62 -8.03 2.30
C PHE A 92 -0.72 -8.42 1.64
N THR A 93 -0.72 -8.83 0.37
CA THR A 93 -1.96 -9.31 -0.28
C THR A 93 -2.46 -10.61 0.32
N GLY A 94 -1.56 -11.52 0.70
CA GLY A 94 -1.90 -12.74 1.41
C GLY A 94 -2.51 -12.47 2.79
N TYR A 95 -1.96 -11.51 3.55
CA TYR A 95 -2.54 -11.09 4.82
C TYR A 95 -3.96 -10.53 4.62
N LEU A 96 -4.16 -9.66 3.63
CA LEU A 96 -5.47 -9.08 3.32
C LEU A 96 -6.47 -10.14 2.85
N SER A 97 -6.04 -11.11 2.04
CA SER A 97 -6.92 -12.19 1.56
C SER A 97 -7.37 -13.09 2.72
N VAL A 98 -6.44 -13.47 3.59
CA VAL A 98 -6.73 -14.25 4.82
C VAL A 98 -7.72 -13.48 5.71
N TRP A 99 -7.49 -12.19 5.93
CA TRP A 99 -8.42 -11.37 6.69
C TRP A 99 -9.81 -11.36 6.05
N THR A 100 -9.93 -11.08 4.74
CA THR A 100 -11.26 -11.08 4.09
C THR A 100 -11.97 -12.43 4.08
N ALA A 101 -11.21 -13.53 4.09
CA ALA A 101 -11.77 -14.88 4.08
C ALA A 101 -12.25 -15.32 5.48
N LEU A 102 -11.53 -14.93 6.53
CA LEU A 102 -11.84 -15.31 7.91
C LEU A 102 -12.87 -14.37 8.55
N ASP A 103 -12.74 -13.06 8.33
CA ASP A 103 -13.58 -12.01 8.94
C ASP A 103 -13.94 -10.95 7.88
N PRO A 104 -14.97 -11.20 7.05
CA PRO A 104 -15.42 -10.21 6.07
C PRO A 104 -15.93 -8.95 6.78
N PRO A 105 -15.44 -7.75 6.40
CA PRO A 105 -15.84 -6.52 7.04
C PRO A 105 -17.30 -6.17 6.70
N TYR A 106 -18.09 -5.85 7.72
CA TYR A 106 -19.50 -5.50 7.58
C TYR A 106 -19.78 -4.06 8.01
N ALA A 107 -20.80 -3.46 7.41
CA ALA A 107 -21.28 -2.14 7.78
C ALA A 107 -22.21 -2.23 9.01
N TYR A 108 -21.99 -1.38 10.01
CA TYR A 108 -22.85 -1.27 11.19
C TYR A 108 -23.18 0.18 11.51
N THR A 109 -24.29 0.41 12.22
CA THR A 109 -24.73 1.76 12.58
C THR A 109 -24.24 2.13 13.96
N VAL A 110 -23.60 3.30 14.07
CA VAL A 110 -23.19 3.89 15.34
C VAL A 110 -24.09 5.09 15.62
N LYS A 111 -24.57 5.19 16.86
CA LYS A 111 -25.33 6.35 17.34
C LYS A 111 -24.41 7.27 18.13
N THR A 112 -24.31 8.53 17.72
CA THR A 112 -23.63 9.58 18.49
C THR A 112 -24.53 10.03 19.66
N SER A 113 -23.95 10.63 20.71
CA SER A 113 -24.66 11.20 21.87
C SER A 113 -25.79 12.18 21.48
N SER A 114 -25.69 12.82 20.32
CA SER A 114 -26.70 13.70 19.72
C SER A 114 -27.82 12.97 18.94
N GLY A 115 -27.89 11.64 18.98
CA GLY A 115 -28.94 10.84 18.32
C GLY A 115 -28.76 10.61 16.81
N LEU A 116 -27.70 11.14 16.21
CA LEU A 116 -27.37 10.95 14.79
C LEU A 116 -26.87 9.51 14.52
N LYS A 117 -27.37 8.90 13.45
CA LYS A 117 -26.98 7.55 12.98
C LYS A 117 -25.95 7.68 11.86
N PHE A 118 -24.75 7.13 12.06
CA PHE A 118 -23.72 7.06 11.04
C PHE A 118 -23.44 5.59 10.69
N PHE A 119 -23.32 5.29 9.40
CA PHE A 119 -22.86 3.99 8.95
C PHE A 119 -21.34 3.97 8.94
N THR A 120 -20.74 2.98 9.60
CA THR A 120 -19.29 2.80 9.62
C THR A 120 -18.95 1.32 9.45
N CYS A 121 -17.73 1.05 9.00
CA CYS A 121 -17.23 -0.32 8.82
C CYS A 121 -16.72 -0.87 10.15
N SER A 122 -16.99 -2.14 10.43
CA SER A 122 -16.52 -2.86 11.63
C SER A 122 -15.02 -2.69 11.85
N MET A 123 -14.62 -2.36 13.09
CA MET A 123 -13.23 -2.39 13.52
C MET A 123 -12.91 -3.79 14.04
N THR A 124 -12.40 -4.63 13.15
CA THR A 124 -11.93 -5.99 13.49
C THR A 124 -10.53 -5.94 14.09
N TRP A 125 -10.16 -7.00 14.83
CA TRP A 125 -8.80 -7.17 15.35
C TRP A 125 -7.73 -7.02 14.26
N TRP A 126 -7.99 -7.49 13.04
CA TRP A 126 -7.09 -7.34 11.90
C TRP A 126 -6.75 -5.89 11.55
N LYS A 127 -7.68 -4.94 11.72
CA LYS A 127 -7.40 -3.50 11.59
C LYS A 127 -6.49 -3.02 12.72
N TYR A 128 -6.77 -3.42 13.95
CA TYR A 128 -5.93 -3.07 15.09
C TYR A 128 -4.51 -3.62 14.95
N ALA A 129 -4.34 -4.85 14.48
CA ALA A 129 -3.04 -5.46 14.25
C ALA A 129 -2.25 -4.79 13.11
N LEU A 130 -2.94 -4.18 12.13
CA LEU A 130 -2.30 -3.55 10.98
C LEU A 130 -1.94 -2.07 11.22
N TYR A 131 -2.66 -1.38 12.12
CA TYR A 131 -2.45 0.05 12.43
C TYR A 131 -1.92 0.32 13.85
N GLY A 132 -1.82 -0.71 14.70
CA GLY A 132 -1.37 -0.64 16.10
C GLY A 132 0.11 -0.91 16.31
#